data_AF-A0A244EAB6-F1
#
_entry.id   AF-A0A244EAB6-F1
#
_cell.length_a   1.000
_cell.length_b   1.000
_cell.length_c   1.000
_cell.angle_alpha   90.00
_cell.angle_beta   90.00
_cell.angle_gamma   90.00
#
_symmetry.space_group_name_H-M   'P 1'
#
loop_
_entity.id
_entity.type
_entity.pdbx_description
1 polymer ?
#
loop_
_entity_poly.entity_id
_entity_poly.type
_entity_poly.pdbx_seq_one_letter_code
_entity_poly.pdbx_strand_id
1 'polypeptide(L)'
;MKNLYRASLAVLALFAAAAQASGTHAGGHHDDSRIGQAGTAAKVTRTVNVDMTDGMRFNPARIEVRQGETVRFVVTNSGRLKHELVLGTEKALREHYEAMKKNPEMEHADPNMVTLAAGGTGEVIWQFTQAGQIDFACLQPGHYDAGMKGAVNVAASAPVELADGEVRKVDKDNGKITLKHGPLKNLDMPGMTMVFQAGEPSMLDQVQAGDRIRFLAEKVGGKFTLVRIEPAR
;
A
#
# COMPACT_ATOMS: atom_id res chain seq x y z
N MET A 1 47.12 -61.43 -10.13
CA MET A 1 47.12 -61.28 -11.60
C MET A 1 45.96 -60.39 -12.02
N LYS A 2 46.23 -59.49 -12.99
CA LYS A 2 45.32 -58.57 -13.71
C LYS A 2 45.08 -57.20 -13.08
N ASN A 3 46.01 -56.30 -13.39
CA ASN A 3 45.79 -54.87 -13.61
C ASN A 3 44.60 -54.65 -14.56
N LEU A 4 43.83 -53.59 -14.35
CA LEU A 4 43.25 -52.83 -15.46
C LEU A 4 43.01 -51.36 -15.08
N TYR A 5 43.70 -50.50 -15.81
CA TYR A 5 43.50 -49.06 -15.97
C TYR A 5 42.11 -48.76 -16.54
N ARG A 6 41.51 -47.61 -16.15
CA ARG A 6 40.69 -46.70 -16.97
C ARG A 6 40.25 -45.50 -16.11
N ALA A 7 40.90 -44.35 -16.27
CA ALA A 7 40.58 -43.29 -17.23
C ALA A 7 39.65 -42.23 -16.59
N SER A 8 40.27 -41.13 -16.17
CA SER A 8 39.63 -39.93 -15.66
C SER A 8 38.74 -39.27 -16.71
N LEU A 9 37.49 -38.97 -16.37
CA LEU A 9 36.69 -37.94 -17.05
C LEU A 9 36.51 -36.77 -16.06
N ALA A 10 37.24 -35.68 -16.30
CA ALA A 10 36.98 -34.40 -15.67
C ALA A 10 35.76 -33.75 -16.38
N VAL A 11 34.63 -33.67 -15.68
CA VAL A 11 33.47 -32.90 -16.12
C VAL A 11 33.73 -31.44 -15.80
N LEU A 12 34.03 -30.64 -16.82
CA LEU A 12 34.12 -29.19 -16.72
C LEU A 12 32.69 -28.63 -16.75
N ALA A 13 32.13 -28.31 -15.59
CA ALA A 13 30.85 -27.63 -15.50
C ALA A 13 31.02 -26.15 -15.91
N LEU A 14 30.58 -25.80 -17.12
CA LEU A 14 30.38 -24.40 -17.49
C LEU A 14 29.19 -23.85 -16.68
N PHE A 15 29.48 -23.07 -15.65
CA PHE A 15 28.49 -22.17 -15.07
C PHE A 15 28.24 -21.03 -16.05
N ALA A 16 27.08 -21.06 -16.71
CA ALA A 16 26.56 -19.88 -17.37
C ALA A 16 26.24 -18.84 -16.29
N ALA A 17 27.09 -17.82 -16.18
CA ALA A 17 26.79 -16.65 -15.37
C ALA A 17 25.54 -15.98 -15.96
N ALA A 18 24.44 -16.01 -15.20
CA ALA A 18 23.30 -15.15 -15.48
C ALA A 18 23.80 -13.71 -15.35
N ALA A 19 23.94 -13.02 -16.47
CA ALA A 19 24.13 -11.58 -16.50
C ALA A 19 22.86 -10.96 -15.91
N GLN A 20 22.90 -10.60 -14.63
CA GLN A 20 21.92 -9.74 -14.01
C GLN A 20 22.13 -8.35 -14.59
N ALA A 21 21.44 -8.06 -15.69
CA ALA A 21 21.26 -6.69 -16.14
C ALA A 21 20.28 -6.03 -15.15
N SER A 22 20.79 -5.53 -14.02
CA SER A 22 20.03 -4.56 -13.23
C SER A 22 20.02 -3.24 -14.01
N GLY A 23 19.12 -3.14 -14.98
CA GLY A 23 18.81 -1.89 -15.64
C GLY A 23 18.21 -0.95 -14.61
N THR A 24 19.03 -0.03 -14.10
CA THR A 24 18.56 1.13 -13.32
C THR A 24 18.03 2.16 -14.30
N HIS A 25 16.83 1.94 -14.82
CA HIS A 25 16.14 2.96 -15.58
C HIS A 25 15.39 3.85 -14.59
N ALA A 26 16.03 4.98 -14.25
CA ALA A 26 15.38 6.15 -13.69
C ALA A 26 14.46 6.77 -14.77
N GLY A 27 13.35 6.09 -15.06
CA GLY A 27 12.28 6.61 -15.89
C GLY A 27 11.37 7.48 -15.02
N GLY A 28 11.45 8.80 -15.24
CA GLY A 28 10.49 9.83 -14.80
C GLY A 28 9.67 9.53 -13.54
N HIS A 29 10.16 9.98 -12.38
CA HIS A 29 9.35 10.10 -11.16
C HIS A 29 8.21 11.10 -11.37
N HIS A 30 7.09 10.65 -11.92
CA HIS A 30 5.86 11.43 -12.01
C HIS A 30 5.15 11.38 -10.66
N ASP A 31 5.52 12.25 -9.73
CA ASP A 31 4.75 12.63 -8.53
C ASP A 31 3.95 11.49 -7.86
N ASP A 32 4.57 10.32 -7.68
CA ASP A 32 3.96 9.16 -7.01
C ASP A 32 3.46 9.55 -5.60
N SER A 33 4.10 10.56 -5.00
CA SER A 33 3.75 11.12 -3.70
C SER A 33 2.28 11.51 -3.59
N ARG A 34 1.66 11.95 -4.69
CA ARG A 34 0.25 12.36 -4.71
C ARG A 34 -0.75 11.22 -4.77
N ILE A 35 -0.35 10.08 -5.33
CA ILE A 35 -1.25 8.92 -5.49
C ILE A 35 -1.05 7.90 -4.36
N GLY A 36 0.05 7.96 -3.61
CA GLY A 36 0.33 7.07 -2.49
C GLY A 36 1.72 6.46 -2.55
N GLN A 37 1.83 5.23 -2.05
CA GLN A 37 3.08 4.48 -2.10
C GLN A 37 2.82 2.97 -2.17
N ALA A 38 3.82 2.22 -2.63
CA ALA A 38 3.77 0.75 -2.58
C ALA A 38 3.52 0.27 -1.15
N GLY A 39 2.51 -0.59 -0.97
CA GLY A 39 2.17 -1.18 0.31
C GLY A 39 2.84 -2.53 0.53
N THR A 40 2.74 -3.06 1.75
CA THR A 40 3.21 -4.41 2.08
C THR A 40 2.06 -5.32 2.46
N ALA A 41 2.17 -6.61 2.15
CA ALA A 41 1.15 -7.61 2.45
C ALA A 41 0.72 -7.61 3.94
N ALA A 42 1.67 -7.38 4.85
CA ALA A 42 1.43 -7.34 6.29
C ALA A 42 0.60 -6.13 6.75
N LYS A 43 0.51 -5.06 5.95
CA LYS A 43 -0.24 -3.83 6.26
C LYS A 43 -1.58 -3.75 5.54
N VAL A 44 -1.93 -4.74 4.72
CA VAL A 44 -3.19 -4.75 3.96
C VAL A 44 -4.38 -4.68 4.91
N THR A 45 -5.20 -3.66 4.75
CA THR A 45 -6.43 -3.46 5.52
C THR A 45 -7.67 -3.96 4.77
N ARG A 46 -7.60 -4.04 3.44
CA ARG A 46 -8.70 -4.51 2.59
C ARG A 46 -8.19 -5.09 1.27
N THR A 47 -8.90 -6.07 0.74
CA THR A 47 -8.71 -6.59 -0.61
C THR A 47 -9.86 -6.15 -1.51
N VAL A 48 -9.54 -5.71 -2.72
CA VAL A 48 -10.50 -5.37 -3.78
C VAL A 48 -10.19 -6.21 -5.00
N ASN A 49 -11.18 -6.97 -5.48
CA ASN A 49 -11.05 -7.71 -6.73
C ASN A 49 -11.42 -6.80 -7.90
N VAL A 50 -10.60 -6.77 -8.93
CA VAL A 50 -10.82 -6.00 -10.16
C VAL A 50 -10.72 -6.96 -11.34
N ASP A 51 -11.76 -7.02 -12.16
CA ASP A 51 -11.78 -7.80 -13.39
C ASP A 51 -11.60 -6.88 -14.62
N MET A 52 -10.86 -7.36 -15.60
CA MET A 52 -10.62 -6.72 -16.90
C MET A 52 -11.19 -7.61 -18.00
N THR A 53 -11.92 -7.00 -18.92
CA THR A 53 -12.53 -7.72 -20.06
C THR A 53 -12.20 -7.05 -21.38
N ASP A 54 -12.37 -7.80 -22.48
CA ASP A 54 -12.19 -7.27 -23.84
C ASP A 54 -13.25 -6.24 -24.24
N GLY A 55 -14.23 -5.97 -23.37
CA GLY A 55 -15.13 -4.81 -23.50
C GLY A 55 -14.45 -3.47 -23.23
N MET A 56 -13.13 -3.44 -22.99
CA MET A 56 -12.34 -2.25 -22.66
C MET A 56 -12.85 -1.58 -21.38
N ARG A 57 -13.17 -2.39 -20.36
CA ARG A 57 -13.71 -1.93 -19.08
C ARG A 57 -13.10 -2.70 -17.92
N PHE A 58 -12.94 -1.99 -16.81
CA PHE A 58 -12.69 -2.58 -15.49
C PHE A 58 -14.01 -2.81 -14.76
N ASN A 59 -14.08 -3.87 -13.97
CA ASN A 59 -15.17 -4.11 -13.04
C ASN A 59 -14.62 -4.43 -11.64
N PRO A 60 -14.85 -3.58 -10.63
CA PRO A 60 -15.55 -2.30 -10.71
C PRO A 60 -14.69 -1.22 -11.39
N ALA A 61 -15.35 -0.26 -12.06
CA ALA A 61 -14.70 0.93 -12.62
C ALA A 61 -14.54 2.08 -11.62
N ARG A 62 -15.18 1.98 -10.45
CA ARG A 62 -15.09 2.94 -9.34
C ARG A 62 -14.86 2.21 -8.03
N ILE A 63 -13.87 2.67 -7.27
CA ILE A 63 -13.48 2.07 -6.00
C ILE A 63 -13.42 3.18 -4.95
N GLU A 64 -14.08 2.97 -3.82
CA GLU A 64 -14.06 3.90 -2.69
C GLU A 64 -13.06 3.39 -1.64
N VAL A 65 -12.12 4.25 -1.23
CA VAL A 65 -11.10 3.97 -0.21
C VAL A 65 -10.98 5.15 0.75
N ARG A 66 -10.33 4.95 1.90
CA ARG A 66 -9.99 6.02 2.83
C ARG A 66 -8.50 6.30 2.84
N GLN A 67 -8.15 7.55 3.10
CA GLN A 67 -6.78 7.95 3.39
C GLN A 67 -6.21 7.08 4.52
N GLY A 68 -4.99 6.58 4.33
CA GLY A 68 -4.27 5.68 5.22
C GLY A 68 -4.47 4.19 4.91
N GLU A 69 -5.51 3.80 4.16
CA GLU A 69 -5.74 2.40 3.81
C GLU A 69 -4.60 1.83 2.94
N THR A 70 -4.23 0.58 3.23
CA THR A 70 -3.41 -0.23 2.32
C THR A 70 -4.31 -1.27 1.67
N VAL A 71 -4.56 -1.12 0.39
CA VAL A 71 -5.46 -1.99 -0.37
C VAL A 71 -4.63 -2.96 -1.22
N ARG A 72 -5.00 -4.24 -1.16
CA ARG A 72 -4.55 -5.24 -2.14
C ARG A 72 -5.58 -5.29 -3.26
N PHE A 73 -5.20 -4.83 -4.44
CA PHE A 73 -5.96 -5.06 -5.66
C PHE A 73 -5.59 -6.43 -6.21
N VAL A 74 -6.55 -7.35 -6.25
CA VAL A 74 -6.40 -8.63 -6.96
C VAL A 74 -7.01 -8.44 -8.34
N VAL A 75 -6.17 -8.37 -9.36
CA VAL A 75 -6.56 -8.04 -10.72
C VAL A 75 -6.63 -9.31 -11.55
N THR A 76 -7.77 -9.57 -12.18
CA THR A 76 -8.00 -10.70 -13.08
C THR A 76 -8.22 -10.19 -14.50
N ASN A 77 -7.64 -10.86 -15.48
CA ASN A 77 -7.95 -10.66 -16.88
C ASN A 77 -8.85 -11.80 -17.38
N SER A 78 -10.16 -11.57 -17.41
CA SER A 78 -11.14 -12.53 -17.96
C SER A 78 -11.28 -12.42 -19.49
N GLY A 79 -10.56 -11.49 -20.12
CA GLY A 79 -10.49 -11.32 -21.56
C GLY A 79 -9.48 -12.25 -22.24
N ARG A 80 -9.41 -12.10 -23.57
CA ARG A 80 -8.45 -12.78 -24.44
C ARG A 80 -7.31 -11.85 -24.88
N LEU A 81 -7.48 -10.54 -24.73
CA LEU A 81 -6.43 -9.57 -25.01
C LEU A 81 -5.51 -9.40 -23.80
N LYS A 82 -4.27 -8.97 -24.06
CA LYS A 82 -3.38 -8.51 -23.00
C LYS A 82 -3.95 -7.21 -22.43
N HIS A 83 -4.01 -7.13 -21.12
CA HIS A 83 -4.50 -5.95 -20.40
C HIS A 83 -3.56 -5.62 -19.26
N GLU A 84 -3.65 -4.39 -18.77
CA GLU A 84 -2.92 -3.95 -17.60
C GLU A 84 -3.79 -3.02 -16.75
N LEU A 85 -3.42 -2.93 -15.48
CA LEU A 85 -3.91 -1.93 -14.56
C LEU A 85 -2.72 -1.12 -14.08
N VAL A 86 -2.74 0.18 -14.33
CA VAL A 86 -1.73 1.14 -13.85
C VAL A 86 -2.43 2.18 -13.00
N LEU A 87 -2.05 2.34 -11.73
CA LEU A 87 -2.55 3.40 -10.85
C LEU A 87 -1.79 4.70 -11.12
N GLY A 88 -2.49 5.83 -11.24
CA GLY A 88 -1.83 7.11 -11.49
C GLY A 88 -2.77 8.30 -11.46
N THR A 89 -2.21 9.51 -11.55
CA THR A 89 -3.03 10.68 -11.87
C THR A 89 -3.45 10.62 -13.33
N GLU A 90 -4.61 11.18 -13.71
CA GLU A 90 -5.05 11.27 -15.10
C GLU A 90 -3.94 11.79 -16.05
N LYS A 91 -3.22 12.83 -15.61
CA LYS A 91 -2.12 13.44 -16.36
C LYS A 91 -0.98 12.44 -16.57
N ALA A 92 -0.51 11.78 -15.50
CA ALA A 92 0.57 10.82 -15.58
C ALA A 92 0.20 9.62 -16.47
N LEU A 93 -1.01 9.06 -16.31
CA LEU A 93 -1.48 7.95 -17.14
C LEU A 93 -1.58 8.32 -18.62
N ARG A 94 -1.99 9.56 -18.93
CA ARG A 94 -2.04 10.05 -20.32
C ARG A 94 -0.64 10.24 -20.90
N GLU A 95 0.28 10.86 -20.16
CA GLU A 95 1.68 11.04 -20.60
C GLU A 95 2.35 9.69 -20.85
N HIS A 96 2.08 8.72 -19.97
CA HIS A 96 2.57 7.36 -20.08
C HIS A 96 1.98 6.64 -21.30
N TYR A 97 0.67 6.71 -21.51
CA TYR A 97 0.02 6.16 -22.70
C TYR A 97 0.60 6.71 -24.01
N GLU A 98 0.84 8.02 -24.08
CA GLU A 98 1.45 8.64 -25.26
C GLU A 98 2.92 8.22 -25.46
N ALA A 99 3.64 7.90 -24.40
CA ALA A 99 4.98 7.31 -24.49
C ALA A 99 4.91 5.87 -25.05
N MET A 100 3.97 5.05 -24.56
CA MET A 100 3.75 3.68 -25.03
C MET A 100 3.35 3.62 -26.50
N LYS A 101 2.55 4.58 -27.00
CA LYS A 101 2.22 4.69 -28.43
C LYS A 101 3.44 4.92 -29.32
N LYS A 102 4.44 5.63 -28.83
CA LYS A 102 5.68 5.90 -29.57
C LYS A 102 6.63 4.71 -29.54
N ASN A 103 6.61 3.96 -28.44
CA ASN A 103 7.55 2.87 -28.15
C ASN A 103 6.80 1.59 -27.72
N PRO A 104 5.98 0.98 -28.60
CA PRO A 104 5.04 -0.08 -28.21
C PRO A 104 5.70 -1.40 -27.78
N GLU A 105 6.98 -1.60 -28.09
CA GLU A 105 7.73 -2.79 -27.70
C GLU A 105 8.39 -2.67 -26.32
N MET A 106 8.37 -1.48 -25.70
CA MET A 106 8.97 -1.30 -24.38
C MET A 106 8.04 -1.78 -23.27
N GLU A 107 8.36 -2.93 -22.69
CA GLU A 107 7.76 -3.36 -21.43
C GLU A 107 8.48 -2.71 -20.25
N HIS A 108 7.72 -2.23 -19.28
CA HIS A 108 8.25 -1.74 -18.00
C HIS A 108 7.34 -2.24 -16.87
N ALA A 109 7.90 -2.29 -15.67
CA ALA A 109 7.23 -2.77 -14.48
C ALA A 109 7.50 -1.79 -13.35
N ASP A 110 6.42 -1.27 -12.78
CA ASP A 110 6.43 -0.32 -11.68
C ASP A 110 5.57 -0.85 -10.51
N PRO A 111 5.82 -0.44 -9.26
CA PRO A 111 5.08 -0.97 -8.10
C PRO A 111 3.56 -0.71 -8.12
N ASN A 112 3.13 0.29 -8.91
CA ASN A 112 1.75 0.72 -9.07
C ASN A 112 1.03 0.05 -10.27
N MET A 113 1.63 -0.96 -10.90
CA MET A 113 1.05 -1.61 -12.08
C MET A 113 1.08 -3.13 -12.05
N VAL A 114 0.19 -3.73 -12.84
CA VAL A 114 0.23 -5.15 -13.20
C VAL A 114 -0.22 -5.34 -14.64
N THR A 115 0.56 -6.12 -15.40
CA THR A 115 0.26 -6.47 -16.80
C THR A 115 -0.03 -7.96 -16.88
N LEU A 116 -1.16 -8.33 -17.50
CA LEU A 116 -1.69 -9.69 -17.48
C LEU A 116 -2.05 -10.17 -18.89
N ALA A 117 -1.55 -11.37 -19.23
CA ALA A 117 -2.04 -12.13 -20.37
C ALA A 117 -3.49 -12.60 -20.14
N ALA A 118 -4.11 -13.13 -21.19
CA ALA A 118 -5.45 -13.71 -21.13
C ALA A 118 -5.58 -14.76 -20.01
N GLY A 119 -6.64 -14.68 -19.20
CA GLY A 119 -6.87 -15.56 -18.05
C GLY A 119 -5.94 -15.34 -16.85
N GLY A 120 -5.01 -14.37 -16.93
CA GLY A 120 -4.04 -14.11 -15.88
C GLY A 120 -4.67 -13.47 -14.64
N THR A 121 -4.02 -13.66 -13.49
CA THR A 121 -4.33 -12.96 -12.24
C THR A 121 -3.04 -12.46 -11.61
N GLY A 122 -3.05 -11.24 -11.08
CA GLY A 122 -1.93 -10.65 -10.37
C GLY A 122 -2.39 -9.65 -9.33
N GLU A 123 -1.45 -8.96 -8.69
CA GLU A 123 -1.78 -8.05 -7.60
C GLU A 123 -0.98 -6.76 -7.61
N VAL A 124 -1.63 -5.71 -7.11
CA VAL A 124 -1.00 -4.43 -6.77
C VAL A 124 -1.37 -4.12 -5.33
N ILE A 125 -0.37 -3.89 -4.47
CA ILE A 125 -0.61 -3.48 -3.08
C ILE A 125 -0.24 -2.01 -2.96
N TRP A 126 -1.24 -1.18 -2.64
CA TRP A 126 -1.06 0.27 -2.62
C TRP A 126 -1.56 0.89 -1.33
N GLN A 127 -0.78 1.79 -0.75
CA GLN A 127 -1.17 2.59 0.40
C GLN A 127 -1.56 4.01 -0.05
N PHE A 128 -2.79 4.40 0.25
CA PHE A 128 -3.33 5.71 -0.11
C PHE A 128 -2.97 6.75 0.96
N THR A 129 -1.92 7.54 0.75
CA THR A 129 -1.42 8.48 1.77
C THR A 129 -2.15 9.83 1.78
N GLN A 130 -2.82 10.19 0.68
CA GLN A 130 -3.54 11.45 0.52
C GLN A 130 -5.00 11.23 0.11
N ALA A 131 -5.89 12.10 0.57
CA ALA A 131 -7.27 12.16 0.10
C ALA A 131 -7.36 12.80 -1.30
N GLY A 132 -8.36 12.40 -2.07
CA GLY A 132 -8.57 12.90 -3.44
C GLY A 132 -8.91 11.77 -4.41
N GLN A 133 -9.05 12.12 -5.69
CA GLN A 133 -9.24 11.13 -6.74
C GLN A 133 -7.88 10.68 -7.29
N ILE A 134 -7.74 9.38 -7.47
CA ILE A 134 -6.67 8.72 -8.23
C ILE A 134 -7.33 7.92 -9.34
N ASP A 135 -6.67 7.73 -10.46
CA ASP A 135 -7.20 6.97 -11.58
C ASP A 135 -6.45 5.65 -11.73
N PHE A 136 -7.04 4.73 -12.47
CA PHE A 136 -6.34 3.59 -13.04
C PHE A 136 -6.76 3.37 -14.48
N ALA A 137 -5.83 2.87 -15.29
CA ALA A 137 -6.12 2.63 -16.70
C ALA A 137 -5.30 1.47 -17.29
N CYS A 138 -5.75 0.99 -18.44
CA CYS A 138 -4.99 0.11 -19.30
C CYS A 138 -4.33 0.95 -20.39
N LEU A 139 -2.99 0.97 -20.46
CA LEU A 139 -2.22 1.82 -21.37
C LEU A 139 -1.73 1.06 -22.60
N GLN A 140 -2.21 -0.18 -22.80
CA GLN A 140 -2.06 -0.88 -24.07
C GLN A 140 -2.62 -0.01 -25.21
N PRO A 141 -1.90 0.14 -26.35
CA PRO A 141 -2.33 0.98 -27.46
C PRO A 141 -3.79 0.75 -27.86
N GLY A 142 -4.59 1.82 -27.88
CA GLY A 142 -6.02 1.79 -28.20
C GLY A 142 -6.95 1.52 -27.01
N HIS A 143 -6.50 0.86 -25.95
CA HIS A 143 -7.35 0.50 -24.81
C HIS A 143 -7.72 1.73 -23.98
N TYR A 144 -6.74 2.62 -23.71
CA TYR A 144 -6.96 3.88 -22.99
C TYR A 144 -7.96 4.79 -23.73
N ASP A 145 -7.80 4.95 -25.05
CA ASP A 145 -8.70 5.79 -25.87
C ASP A 145 -10.10 5.18 -26.01
N ALA A 146 -10.22 3.84 -25.98
CA ALA A 146 -11.51 3.13 -25.92
C ALA A 146 -12.24 3.26 -24.57
N GLY A 147 -11.62 3.95 -23.60
CA GLY A 147 -12.22 4.25 -22.30
C GLY A 147 -11.95 3.19 -21.24
N MET A 148 -10.93 2.35 -21.40
CA MET A 148 -10.52 1.40 -20.36
C MET A 148 -9.80 2.14 -19.22
N LYS A 149 -10.62 2.80 -18.39
CA LYS A 149 -10.22 3.66 -17.27
C LYS A 149 -11.18 3.43 -16.10
N GLY A 150 -10.69 3.66 -14.90
CA GLY A 150 -11.47 3.68 -13.68
C GLY A 150 -10.90 4.69 -12.68
N ALA A 151 -11.61 4.89 -11.57
CA ALA A 151 -11.24 5.84 -10.55
C ALA A 151 -11.26 5.21 -9.15
N VAL A 152 -10.27 5.56 -8.35
CA VAL A 152 -10.23 5.36 -6.91
C VAL A 152 -10.53 6.71 -6.24
N ASN A 153 -11.66 6.78 -5.56
CA ASN A 153 -12.03 7.91 -4.73
C ASN A 153 -11.47 7.68 -3.32
N VAL A 154 -10.47 8.47 -2.92
CA VAL A 154 -9.90 8.43 -1.58
C VAL A 154 -10.61 9.47 -0.71
N ALA A 155 -11.55 9.01 0.10
CA ALA A 155 -12.16 9.83 1.13
C ALA A 155 -11.09 10.25 2.14
N ALA A 156 -11.10 11.53 2.53
CA ALA A 156 -10.30 11.98 3.65
C ALA A 156 -10.69 11.17 4.88
N SER A 157 -9.69 10.71 5.65
CA SER A 157 -9.96 10.17 6.96
C SER A 157 -10.69 11.25 7.76
N ALA A 158 -11.86 10.93 8.31
CA ALA A 158 -12.58 11.85 9.17
C ALA A 158 -11.61 12.39 10.24
N PRO A 159 -11.70 13.67 10.63
CA PRO A 159 -10.96 14.16 11.77
C PRO A 159 -11.29 13.25 12.94
N VAL A 160 -10.30 12.46 13.38
CA VAL A 160 -10.45 11.68 14.59
C VAL A 160 -10.60 12.70 15.71
N GLU A 161 -11.77 12.71 16.34
CA GLU A 161 -11.99 13.53 17.52
C GLU A 161 -11.08 13.00 18.64
N LEU A 162 -10.00 13.74 18.91
CA LEU A 162 -9.09 13.41 19.97
C LEU A 162 -9.75 13.74 21.31
N ALA A 163 -9.65 12.82 22.25
CA ALA A 163 -10.07 13.06 23.62
C ALA A 163 -8.99 13.83 24.37
N ASP A 164 -9.41 14.73 25.25
CA ASP A 164 -8.51 15.38 26.19
C ASP A 164 -8.03 14.38 27.25
N GLY A 165 -6.77 14.50 27.64
CA GLY A 165 -6.15 13.67 28.66
C GLY A 165 -5.15 14.45 29.50
N GLU A 166 -5.00 14.02 30.75
CA GLU A 166 -3.90 14.42 31.63
C GLU A 166 -3.08 13.17 31.94
N VAL A 167 -1.78 13.23 31.66
CA VAL A 167 -0.86 12.12 31.91
C VAL A 167 -0.67 11.96 33.41
N ARG A 168 -1.09 10.83 33.96
CA ARG A 168 -0.93 10.51 35.39
C ARG A 168 0.36 9.75 35.66
N LYS A 169 0.75 8.86 34.75
CA LYS A 169 1.98 8.07 34.87
C LYS A 169 2.41 7.55 33.51
N VAL A 170 3.71 7.56 33.24
CA VAL A 170 4.32 6.89 32.09
C VAL A 170 5.14 5.70 32.60
N ASP A 171 4.94 4.53 32.01
CA ASP A 171 5.64 3.29 32.32
C ASP A 171 6.28 2.77 31.02
N LYS A 172 7.47 3.30 30.71
CA LYS A 172 8.19 3.01 29.47
C LYS A 172 8.61 1.54 29.38
N ASP A 173 9.01 0.97 30.50
CA ASP A 173 9.46 -0.42 30.60
C ASP A 173 8.36 -1.40 30.17
N ASN A 174 7.10 -1.08 30.50
CA ASN A 174 5.94 -1.90 30.11
C ASN A 174 5.16 -1.35 28.91
N GLY A 175 5.62 -0.27 28.29
CA GLY A 175 4.93 0.39 27.18
C GLY A 175 3.53 0.89 27.55
N LYS A 176 3.32 1.32 28.79
CA LYS A 176 2.00 1.71 29.32
C LYS A 176 1.98 3.17 29.73
N ILE A 177 0.79 3.76 29.69
CA ILE A 177 0.54 5.11 30.17
C ILE A 177 -0.80 5.17 30.89
N THR A 178 -0.82 5.80 32.06
CA THR A 178 -2.04 6.05 32.82
C THR A 178 -2.51 7.45 32.50
N LEU A 179 -3.73 7.60 32.02
CA LEU A 179 -4.33 8.88 31.66
C LEU A 179 -5.60 9.10 32.47
N LYS A 180 -5.79 10.32 32.98
CA LYS A 180 -7.12 10.84 33.32
C LYS A 180 -7.68 11.45 32.04
N HIS A 181 -8.67 10.81 31.44
CA HIS A 181 -9.20 11.21 30.15
C HIS A 181 -10.62 11.77 30.24
N GLY A 182 -10.96 12.64 29.29
CA GLY A 182 -12.34 13.01 28.99
C GLY A 182 -13.10 11.88 28.27
N PRO A 183 -14.36 12.09 27.88
CA PRO A 183 -15.15 11.05 27.19
C PRO A 183 -14.47 10.53 25.91
N LEU A 184 -14.40 9.21 25.76
CA LEU A 184 -13.92 8.54 24.55
C LEU A 184 -15.11 8.07 23.73
N LYS A 185 -15.60 8.93 22.83
CA LYS A 185 -16.81 8.67 22.04
C LYS A 185 -16.68 7.41 21.17
N ASN A 186 -15.51 7.17 20.59
CA ASN A 186 -15.25 6.01 19.74
C ASN A 186 -15.25 4.67 20.50
N LEU A 187 -15.20 4.71 21.84
CA LEU A 187 -15.21 3.55 22.72
C LEU A 187 -16.44 3.53 23.64
N ASP A 188 -17.40 4.46 23.44
CA ASP A 188 -18.57 4.67 24.30
C ASP A 188 -18.23 4.74 25.80
N MET A 189 -17.10 5.39 26.13
CA MET A 189 -16.56 5.41 27.49
C MET A 189 -16.62 6.81 28.10
N PRO A 190 -17.20 7.00 29.30
CA PRO A 190 -17.15 8.28 30.00
C PRO A 190 -15.72 8.60 30.45
N GLY A 191 -15.49 9.84 30.87
CA GLY A 191 -14.19 10.24 31.40
C GLY A 191 -13.83 9.50 32.68
N MET A 192 -12.62 8.94 32.75
CA MET A 192 -12.10 8.22 33.91
C MET A 192 -10.55 8.23 33.93
N THR A 193 -9.97 7.59 34.94
CA THR A 193 -8.52 7.37 35.01
C THR A 193 -8.22 5.91 34.76
N MET A 194 -7.46 5.59 33.72
CA MET A 194 -7.13 4.21 33.38
C MET A 194 -5.80 4.08 32.64
N VAL A 195 -5.37 2.84 32.46
CA VAL A 195 -4.14 2.48 31.74
C VAL A 195 -4.43 2.19 30.28
N PHE A 196 -3.63 2.77 29.40
CA PHE A 196 -3.57 2.47 27.98
C PHE A 196 -2.21 1.84 27.64
N GLN A 197 -2.21 0.94 26.67
CA GLN A 197 -0.99 0.48 26.01
C GLN A 197 -0.55 1.55 24.99
N ALA A 198 0.75 1.80 24.85
CA ALA A 198 1.27 2.58 23.74
C ALA A 198 1.25 1.72 22.46
N GLY A 199 0.64 2.22 21.38
CA GLY A 199 0.68 1.56 20.07
C GLY A 199 2.10 1.51 19.49
N GLU A 200 2.88 2.58 19.71
CA GLU A 200 4.31 2.60 19.48
C GLU A 200 5.05 3.04 20.76
N PRO A 201 6.09 2.32 21.23
CA PRO A 201 6.80 2.68 22.46
C PRO A 201 7.36 4.10 22.48
N SER A 202 7.82 4.60 21.32
CA SER A 202 8.37 5.95 21.14
C SER A 202 7.37 7.07 21.41
N MET A 203 6.06 6.80 21.41
CA MET A 203 5.05 7.78 21.81
C MET A 203 5.21 8.21 23.27
N LEU A 204 5.71 7.32 24.13
CA LEU A 204 5.90 7.59 25.56
C LEU A 204 7.09 8.50 25.84
N ASP A 205 7.98 8.70 24.87
CA ASP A 205 9.10 9.62 25.00
C ASP A 205 8.69 11.08 24.84
N GLN A 206 7.49 11.32 24.31
CA GLN A 206 6.97 12.65 23.99
C GLN A 206 6.25 13.32 25.16
N VAL A 207 6.04 12.59 26.26
CA VAL A 207 5.19 13.03 27.38
C VAL A 207 5.73 12.60 28.73
N GLN A 208 5.35 13.33 29.78
CA GLN A 208 5.63 13.05 31.17
C GLN A 208 4.39 13.24 32.05
N ALA A 209 4.45 12.78 33.30
CA ALA A 209 3.36 12.97 34.24
C ALA A 209 3.08 14.47 34.47
N GLY A 210 1.80 14.84 34.44
CA GLY A 210 1.31 16.22 34.53
C GLY A 210 0.99 16.86 33.18
N ASP A 211 1.48 16.30 32.07
CA ASP A 211 1.21 16.84 30.75
C ASP A 211 -0.27 16.76 30.40
N ARG A 212 -0.78 17.82 29.78
CA ARG A 212 -2.08 17.81 29.12
C ARG A 212 -1.89 17.48 27.65
N ILE A 213 -2.68 16.53 27.17
CA ILE A 213 -2.58 15.96 25.83
C ILE A 213 -3.96 15.89 25.20
N ARG A 214 -3.99 15.77 23.87
CA ARG A 214 -5.10 15.18 23.15
C ARG A 214 -4.65 13.86 22.57
N PHE A 215 -5.52 12.86 22.57
CA PHE A 215 -5.15 11.51 22.14
C PHE A 215 -6.30 10.76 21.47
N LEU A 216 -5.95 9.74 20.69
CA LEU A 216 -6.89 8.71 20.24
C LEU A 216 -6.48 7.38 20.87
N ALA A 217 -7.46 6.68 21.44
CA ALA A 217 -7.32 5.31 21.88
C ALA A 217 -8.29 4.40 21.13
N GLU A 218 -7.86 3.19 20.80
CA GLU A 218 -8.70 2.14 20.20
C GLU A 218 -8.63 0.86 21.02
N LYS A 219 -9.56 -0.07 20.81
CA LYS A 219 -9.52 -1.40 21.44
C LYS A 219 -8.85 -2.40 20.48
N VAL A 220 -7.57 -2.70 20.69
CA VAL A 220 -6.77 -3.61 19.86
C VAL A 220 -6.48 -4.88 20.65
N GLY A 221 -6.89 -6.05 20.14
CA GLY A 221 -6.64 -7.34 20.81
C GLY A 221 -7.22 -7.41 22.23
N GLY A 222 -8.34 -6.72 22.47
CA GLY A 222 -8.99 -6.64 23.79
C GLY A 222 -8.38 -5.60 24.75
N LYS A 223 -7.27 -4.95 24.39
CA LYS A 223 -6.59 -3.91 25.18
C LYS A 223 -6.89 -2.52 24.63
N PHE A 224 -6.95 -1.51 25.49
CA PHE A 224 -7.06 -0.12 25.07
C PHE A 224 -5.67 0.42 24.73
N THR A 225 -5.49 0.87 23.49
CA THR A 225 -4.20 1.21 22.90
C THR A 225 -4.22 2.62 22.35
N LEU A 226 -3.27 3.46 22.76
CA LEU A 226 -3.04 4.76 22.15
C LEU A 226 -2.52 4.59 20.74
N VAL A 227 -3.20 5.19 19.78
CA VAL A 227 -2.80 5.22 18.37
C VAL A 227 -2.32 6.60 17.94
N ARG A 228 -2.64 7.64 18.72
CA ARG A 228 -2.17 9.01 18.51
C ARG A 228 -2.12 9.77 19.82
N ILE A 229 -1.11 10.61 19.98
CA ILE A 229 -0.93 11.54 21.09
C ILE A 229 -0.37 12.86 20.55
N GLU A 230 -0.83 13.98 21.08
CA GLU A 230 -0.29 15.31 20.79
C GLU A 230 -0.47 16.21 22.03
N PRO A 231 0.40 17.23 22.23
CA PRO A 231 0.20 18.20 23.29
C PRO A 231 -1.17 18.89 23.19
N ALA A 232 -1.81 19.13 24.33
CA ALA A 232 -3.00 19.97 24.36
C ALA A 232 -2.63 21.39 23.91
N ARG A 233 -3.49 22.00 23.08
CA ARG A 233 -3.35 23.39 22.62
C ARG A 233 -3.76 24.37 23.70
#